data_AF-A0A0J7JB61-F1
#
_entry.id   AF-A0A0J7JB61-F1
#
_cell.length_a   1.000
_cell.length_b   1.000
_cell.length_c   1.000
_cell.angle_alpha   90.00
_cell.angle_beta   90.00
_cell.angle_gamma   90.00
#
_symmetry.space_group_name_H-M   'P 1'
#
loop_
_entity.id
_entity.type
_entity.pdbx_description
1 polymer ?
#
loop_
_entity_poly.entity_id
_entity_poly.type
_entity_poly.pdbx_seq_one_letter_code
_entity_poly.pdbx_strand_id
1 'polypeptide(L)'
;MDPKNAQPEQPPRAGRSEPFPSGRLTFLSPKPLPTGLPPVDHGHAVGEVNNSYLDFGAGATSVFGWQSTLGIPFFCFLLFAFCFLLGAFFFPFVVFLGGFTFGNGWEDALWGWRVTFDFAFWIAVWGGLFGFFMLSLPRWQAYAKLKNVIPTRFNRQRREVCFVPEGQKEPIFVPWEELVAWVTEAQGVTEYGVQRQYGFGIGFYHPETGEKYTLEFETYGQPQAVSNWEAVRAYMEYEVHTLKEIQDPLELQGPDDPPWEGVHVFRNARKRLHAEYRDGKRGVLYLTGWYLYHLMTFWTLPNRLVEWEVRKIKRMSRKALPKAMAEWSEPLPEEQWAKPSEELKRQSKRVLELQKADPQKPVTEIFAQVSEEFSAQTAMTA
;
A
#
# COMPACT_ATOMS: atom_id res chain seq x y z
N MET A 1 28.19 -10.10 19.14
CA MET A 1 28.69 -8.76 18.77
C MET A 1 28.98 -8.04 20.07
N ASP A 2 30.22 -7.60 20.26
CA ASP A 2 30.65 -6.92 21.48
C ASP A 2 29.86 -5.61 21.67
N PRO A 3 29.21 -5.37 22.82
CA PRO A 3 28.46 -4.15 23.10
C PRO A 3 29.34 -2.91 23.32
N LYS A 4 30.66 -3.01 23.12
CA LYS A 4 31.65 -1.95 23.37
C LYS A 4 31.94 -1.03 22.19
N ASN A 5 31.30 -1.24 21.03
CA ASN A 5 31.52 -0.43 19.82
C ASN A 5 30.25 0.28 19.29
N ALA A 6 29.17 0.32 20.07
CA ALA A 6 28.05 1.18 19.74
C ALA A 6 28.51 2.64 19.91
N GLN A 7 28.62 3.38 18.79
CA GLN A 7 28.72 4.83 18.85
C GLN A 7 27.57 5.33 19.75
N PRO A 8 27.79 6.31 20.63
CA PRO A 8 26.69 6.87 21.41
C PRO A 8 25.60 7.29 20.43
N GLU A 9 24.38 6.74 20.59
CA GLU A 9 23.22 7.09 19.78
C GLU A 9 22.95 8.58 19.97
N GLN A 10 23.51 9.39 19.08
CA GLN A 10 23.20 10.81 19.02
C GLN A 10 21.72 10.94 18.63
N PRO A 11 20.98 11.88 19.24
CA PRO A 11 19.55 11.99 19.02
C PRO A 11 19.23 12.17 17.53
N PRO A 12 18.15 11.56 17.03
CA PRO A 12 17.75 11.71 15.64
C PRO A 12 17.44 13.18 15.33
N ARG A 13 17.88 13.65 14.16
CA ARG A 13 17.65 15.02 13.67
C ARG A 13 17.31 14.97 12.19
N ALA A 14 16.40 15.83 11.76
CA ALA A 14 16.00 15.92 10.36
C ALA A 14 17.22 16.24 9.46
N GLY A 15 17.35 15.52 8.35
CA GLY A 15 18.46 15.66 7.39
C GLY A 15 19.72 14.86 7.73
N ARG A 16 19.82 14.32 8.95
CA ARG A 16 20.94 13.44 9.32
C ARG A 16 20.77 12.07 8.65
N SER A 17 21.88 11.49 8.22
CA SER A 17 21.94 10.12 7.72
C SER A 17 22.85 9.25 8.57
N GLU A 18 22.42 8.04 8.90
CA GLU A 18 23.19 7.03 9.62
C GLU A 18 23.50 5.84 8.71
N PRO A 19 24.77 5.57 8.40
CA PRO A 19 25.14 4.44 7.57
C PRO A 19 25.03 3.13 8.34
N PHE A 20 24.64 2.06 7.65
CA PHE A 20 24.75 0.68 8.12
C PHE A 20 25.40 -0.19 7.03
N PRO A 21 25.87 -1.41 7.31
CA PRO A 21 26.73 -2.16 6.39
C PRO A 21 26.16 -2.35 4.97
N SER A 22 24.84 -2.48 4.85
CA SER A 22 24.15 -2.65 3.56
C SER A 22 23.45 -1.39 3.08
N GLY A 23 23.59 -0.23 3.71
CA GLY A 23 22.75 0.92 3.37
C GLY A 23 22.89 2.15 4.26
N ARG A 24 21.85 2.99 4.26
CA ARG A 24 21.75 4.17 5.12
C ARG A 24 20.32 4.41 5.58
N LEU A 25 20.17 4.93 6.79
CA LEU A 25 18.94 5.53 7.30
C LEU A 25 19.05 7.04 7.13
N THR A 26 17.99 7.69 6.68
CA THR A 26 17.93 9.15 6.56
C THR A 26 16.72 9.68 7.31
N PHE A 27 16.93 10.52 8.30
CA PHE A 27 15.86 11.03 9.15
C PHE A 27 15.17 12.23 8.51
N LEU A 28 13.84 12.20 8.48
CA LEU A 28 12.98 13.29 8.01
C LEU A 28 12.40 14.12 9.17
N SER A 29 12.30 13.53 10.37
CA SER A 29 11.83 14.17 11.60
C SER A 29 12.69 13.70 12.80
N PRO A 30 12.69 14.39 13.95
CA PRO A 30 11.50 14.59 14.79
C PRO A 30 10.61 15.79 14.45
N LYS A 31 11.22 16.87 13.96
CA LYS A 31 10.47 18.06 13.55
C LYS A 31 9.93 17.86 12.13
N PRO A 32 8.60 17.92 11.93
CA PRO A 32 7.97 17.59 10.66
C PRO A 32 8.10 18.73 9.64
N LEU A 33 9.31 18.89 9.09
CA LEU A 33 9.65 19.92 8.11
C LEU A 33 9.07 19.57 6.72
N PRO A 34 8.66 20.59 5.93
CA PRO A 34 8.10 20.37 4.60
C PRO A 34 9.17 19.86 3.62
N THR A 35 8.91 18.73 2.97
CA THR A 35 9.90 18.13 2.07
C THR A 35 9.87 18.72 0.67
N GLY A 36 8.75 19.34 0.26
CA GLY A 36 8.56 19.90 -1.08
C GLY A 36 8.22 18.86 -2.15
N LEU A 37 8.20 17.58 -1.80
CA LEU A 37 7.65 16.53 -2.67
C LEU A 37 6.12 16.53 -2.61
N PRO A 38 5.42 15.94 -3.60
CA PRO A 38 3.97 15.85 -3.56
C PRO A 38 3.53 14.90 -2.42
N PRO A 39 2.46 15.24 -1.67
CA PRO A 39 1.89 14.40 -0.63
C PRO A 39 1.08 13.25 -1.26
N VAL A 40 1.76 12.21 -1.74
CA VAL A 40 1.12 11.05 -2.38
C VAL A 40 1.43 9.76 -1.65
N ASP A 41 0.42 8.93 -1.49
CA ASP A 41 0.51 7.61 -0.87
C ASP A 41 0.21 6.52 -1.90
N HIS A 42 1.21 6.20 -2.73
CA HIS A 42 1.07 5.14 -3.73
C HIS A 42 1.04 3.73 -3.11
N GLY A 43 1.55 3.59 -1.89
CA GLY A 43 1.58 2.31 -1.17
C GLY A 43 0.24 1.96 -0.52
N HIS A 44 -0.73 2.88 -0.54
CA HIS A 44 -1.96 2.80 0.25
C HIS A 44 -1.68 2.51 1.74
N ALA A 45 -0.62 3.10 2.30
CA ALA A 45 -0.30 2.96 3.72
C ALA A 45 -1.34 3.64 4.62
N VAL A 46 -1.99 4.70 4.13
CA VAL A 46 -3.08 5.41 4.79
C VAL A 46 -4.41 4.70 4.55
N GLY A 47 -5.15 4.42 5.62
CA GLY A 47 -6.41 3.68 5.55
C GLY A 47 -7.66 4.56 5.53
N GLU A 48 -7.76 5.48 6.48
CA GLU A 48 -8.91 6.39 6.62
C GLU A 48 -8.40 7.78 6.96
N VAL A 49 -8.99 8.80 6.34
CA VAL A 49 -8.70 10.21 6.59
C VAL A 49 -10.02 10.88 6.91
N ASN A 50 -10.10 11.49 8.09
CA ASN A 50 -11.24 12.25 8.57
C ASN A 50 -10.78 13.64 9.03
N ASN A 51 -11.71 14.46 9.53
CA ASN A 51 -11.35 15.80 9.99
C ASN A 51 -10.56 15.86 11.31
N SER A 52 -10.57 14.77 12.07
CA SER A 52 -9.91 14.68 13.37
C SER A 52 -8.67 13.80 13.31
N TYR A 53 -8.79 12.62 12.68
CA TYR A 53 -7.71 11.64 12.64
C TYR A 53 -7.46 11.01 11.27
N LEU A 54 -6.24 10.49 11.11
CA LEU A 54 -5.76 9.68 9.99
C LEU A 54 -5.29 8.33 10.52
N ASP A 55 -5.74 7.24 9.92
CA ASP A 55 -5.30 5.87 10.24
C ASP A 55 -4.18 5.44 9.30
N PHE A 56 -3.07 4.96 9.87
CA PHE A 56 -1.86 4.55 9.18
C PHE A 56 -1.55 3.07 9.43
N GLY A 57 -1.10 2.36 8.40
CA GLY A 57 -0.87 0.91 8.44
C GLY A 57 -2.13 0.07 8.24
N ALA A 58 -3.26 0.68 7.86
CA ALA A 58 -4.53 0.01 7.57
C ALA A 58 -5.00 0.25 6.13
N GLY A 59 -4.09 0.03 5.17
CA GLY A 59 -4.38 0.17 3.75
C GLY A 59 -5.60 -0.60 3.28
N ALA A 60 -6.35 -0.01 2.34
CA ALA A 60 -7.48 -0.67 1.70
C ALA A 60 -6.99 -1.81 0.79
N THR A 61 -7.80 -2.85 0.68
CA THR A 61 -7.47 -3.98 -0.20
C THR A 61 -7.73 -3.61 -1.65
N SER A 62 -6.81 -3.96 -2.54
CA SER A 62 -6.93 -3.67 -3.96
C SER A 62 -7.82 -4.69 -4.69
N VAL A 63 -8.53 -4.22 -5.72
CA VAL A 63 -9.34 -5.03 -6.64
C VAL A 63 -8.45 -6.00 -7.42
N PHE A 64 -7.25 -5.55 -7.79
CA PHE A 64 -6.28 -6.38 -8.49
C PHE A 64 -6.01 -7.69 -7.76
N GLY A 65 -5.92 -7.65 -6.42
CA GLY A 65 -5.71 -8.87 -5.66
C GLY A 65 -6.81 -9.93 -5.87
N TRP A 66 -8.10 -9.55 -5.83
CA TRP A 66 -9.19 -10.49 -6.12
C TRP A 66 -9.25 -10.87 -7.60
N GLN A 67 -8.90 -9.96 -8.51
CA GLN A 67 -8.76 -10.27 -9.94
C GLN A 67 -7.67 -11.32 -10.17
N SER A 68 -6.53 -11.25 -9.48
CA SER A 68 -5.48 -12.26 -9.56
C SER A 68 -5.94 -13.59 -8.96
N THR A 69 -6.52 -13.57 -7.75
CA THR A 69 -6.96 -14.79 -7.06
C THR A 69 -8.07 -15.54 -7.79
N LEU A 70 -8.97 -14.84 -8.48
CA LEU A 70 -10.04 -15.47 -9.28
C LEU A 70 -9.62 -15.67 -10.73
N GLY A 71 -9.10 -14.63 -11.35
CA GLY A 71 -8.79 -14.57 -12.77
C GLY A 71 -7.60 -15.44 -13.18
N ILE A 72 -6.53 -15.56 -12.37
CA ILE A 72 -5.39 -16.42 -12.73
C ILE A 72 -5.81 -17.89 -12.77
N PRO A 73 -6.48 -18.48 -11.75
CA PRO A 73 -6.93 -19.86 -11.82
C PRO A 73 -7.95 -20.09 -12.93
N PHE A 74 -8.82 -19.13 -13.19
CA PHE A 74 -9.78 -19.24 -14.28
C PHE A 74 -9.13 -19.13 -15.66
N PHE A 75 -8.17 -18.22 -15.83
CA PHE A 75 -7.36 -18.13 -17.03
C PHE A 75 -6.53 -19.38 -17.22
N CYS A 76 -5.92 -19.93 -16.17
CA CYS A 76 -5.23 -21.21 -16.21
C CYS A 76 -6.21 -22.34 -16.52
N PHE A 77 -7.40 -22.39 -15.93
CA PHE A 77 -8.43 -23.37 -16.29
C PHE A 77 -8.79 -23.27 -17.76
N LEU A 78 -9.01 -22.05 -18.27
CA LEU A 78 -9.32 -21.82 -19.67
C LEU A 78 -8.13 -22.11 -20.57
N LEU A 79 -6.89 -21.83 -20.17
CA LEU A 79 -5.68 -22.15 -20.94
C LEU A 79 -5.40 -23.64 -20.90
N PHE A 80 -5.60 -24.32 -19.78
CA PHE A 80 -5.51 -25.77 -19.71
C PHE A 80 -6.63 -26.39 -20.52
N ALA A 81 -7.88 -25.94 -20.37
CA ALA A 81 -8.99 -26.37 -21.21
C ALA A 81 -8.76 -26.02 -22.68
N PHE A 82 -8.11 -24.89 -23.02
CA PHE A 82 -7.94 -24.39 -24.40
C PHE A 82 -6.68 -24.94 -25.08
N CYS A 83 -5.58 -25.11 -24.36
CA CYS A 83 -4.39 -25.85 -24.79
C CYS A 83 -4.68 -27.35 -24.84
N PHE A 84 -5.49 -27.88 -23.92
CA PHE A 84 -6.24 -29.11 -24.13
C PHE A 84 -7.54 -28.86 -24.92
N LEU A 85 -7.73 -27.86 -25.78
CA LEU A 85 -8.80 -27.86 -26.80
C LEU A 85 -8.17 -27.79 -28.19
N LEU A 86 -7.05 -27.10 -28.35
CA LEU A 86 -6.11 -27.37 -29.44
C LEU A 86 -5.55 -28.79 -29.29
N GLY A 87 -5.25 -29.20 -28.05
CA GLY A 87 -4.94 -30.56 -27.64
C GLY A 87 -6.16 -31.46 -27.41
N ALA A 88 -7.38 -31.00 -27.03
CA ALA A 88 -8.57 -31.89 -26.99
C ALA A 88 -9.28 -32.04 -28.32
N PHE A 89 -9.04 -31.16 -29.29
CA PHE A 89 -9.22 -31.57 -30.68
C PHE A 89 -8.06 -32.47 -31.02
N PHE A 90 -6.80 -32.01 -31.04
CA PHE A 90 -5.72 -32.86 -31.59
C PHE A 90 -5.55 -34.24 -30.94
N PHE A 91 -5.46 -34.37 -29.61
CA PHE A 91 -5.21 -35.64 -28.92
C PHE A 91 -6.43 -36.57 -28.84
N PRO A 92 -7.63 -36.16 -28.38
CA PRO A 92 -8.87 -36.91 -28.58
C PRO A 92 -9.22 -37.14 -30.04
N PHE A 93 -8.85 -36.27 -30.99
CA PHE A 93 -9.01 -36.51 -32.44
C PHE A 93 -8.00 -37.55 -32.95
N VAL A 94 -6.77 -37.56 -32.43
CA VAL A 94 -5.78 -38.62 -32.69
C VAL A 94 -6.25 -39.95 -32.08
N VAL A 95 -6.82 -39.93 -30.87
CA VAL A 95 -7.45 -41.10 -30.23
C VAL A 95 -8.70 -41.53 -31.00
N PHE A 96 -9.50 -40.59 -31.52
CA PHE A 96 -10.68 -40.84 -32.36
C PHE A 96 -10.27 -41.48 -33.68
N LEU A 97 -9.27 -40.90 -34.38
CA LEU A 97 -8.69 -41.46 -35.60
C LEU A 97 -8.11 -42.84 -35.34
N GLY A 98 -7.36 -43.02 -34.25
CA GLY A 98 -6.79 -44.31 -33.86
C GLY A 98 -7.86 -45.36 -33.56
N GLY A 99 -8.91 -45.00 -32.83
CA GLY A 99 -10.07 -45.87 -32.59
C GLY A 99 -10.83 -46.19 -33.87
N PHE A 100 -10.89 -45.25 -34.81
CA PHE A 100 -11.53 -45.44 -36.12
C PHE A 100 -10.70 -46.34 -37.04
N THR A 101 -9.37 -46.20 -37.08
CA THR A 101 -8.48 -46.92 -38.00
C THR A 101 -7.99 -48.26 -37.47
N PHE A 102 -7.81 -48.39 -36.15
CA PHE A 102 -7.26 -49.60 -35.50
C PHE A 102 -8.25 -50.31 -34.57
N GLY A 103 -9.41 -49.71 -34.28
CA GLY A 103 -10.50 -50.31 -33.51
C GLY A 103 -11.70 -50.73 -34.38
N ASN A 104 -12.87 -50.87 -33.75
CA ASN A 104 -14.15 -51.25 -34.38
C ASN A 104 -14.85 -50.06 -35.08
N GLY A 105 -14.09 -49.12 -35.64
CA GLY A 105 -14.63 -47.98 -36.36
C GLY A 105 -15.26 -46.93 -35.44
N TRP A 106 -16.53 -46.57 -35.71
CA TRP A 106 -17.19 -45.42 -35.08
C TRP A 106 -17.42 -45.57 -33.57
N GLU A 107 -17.69 -46.77 -33.07
CA GLU A 107 -17.97 -46.99 -31.65
C GLU A 107 -16.74 -46.73 -30.78
N ASP A 108 -15.59 -47.33 -31.14
CA ASP A 108 -14.34 -47.16 -30.41
C ASP A 108 -13.77 -45.73 -30.54
N ALA A 109 -13.97 -45.10 -31.70
CA ALA A 109 -13.59 -43.71 -31.94
C ALA A 109 -14.33 -42.74 -31.01
N LEU A 110 -15.67 -42.85 -30.93
CA LEU A 110 -16.49 -42.01 -30.06
C LEU A 110 -16.25 -42.29 -28.58
N TRP A 111 -16.06 -43.56 -28.21
CA TRP A 111 -15.73 -43.93 -26.84
C TRP A 111 -14.38 -43.34 -26.41
N GLY A 112 -13.33 -43.50 -27.22
CA GLY A 112 -12.00 -42.98 -26.92
C GLY A 112 -11.95 -41.45 -26.86
N TRP A 113 -12.65 -40.77 -27.77
CA TRP A 113 -12.84 -39.32 -27.72
C TRP A 113 -13.46 -38.88 -26.40
N ARG A 114 -14.59 -39.50 -26.01
CA ARG A 114 -15.34 -39.14 -24.82
C ARG A 114 -14.53 -39.35 -23.54
N VAL A 115 -13.90 -40.51 -23.39
CA VAL A 115 -13.09 -40.83 -22.21
C VAL A 115 -11.92 -39.86 -22.07
N THR A 116 -11.25 -39.54 -23.17
CA THR A 116 -10.11 -38.62 -23.17
C THR A 116 -10.57 -37.19 -22.83
N PHE A 117 -11.70 -36.76 -23.40
CA PHE A 117 -12.31 -35.47 -23.09
C PHE A 117 -12.72 -35.38 -21.62
N ASP A 118 -13.43 -36.39 -21.11
CA ASP A 118 -13.89 -36.44 -19.73
C ASP A 118 -12.70 -36.37 -18.75
N PHE A 119 -11.62 -37.13 -19.00
CA PHE A 119 -10.43 -37.12 -18.16
C PHE A 119 -9.70 -35.77 -18.20
N ALA A 120 -9.49 -35.20 -19.39
CA ALA A 120 -8.85 -33.89 -19.55
C ALA A 120 -9.66 -32.77 -18.89
N PHE A 121 -10.99 -32.81 -19.04
CA PHE A 121 -11.89 -31.85 -18.40
C PHE A 121 -11.75 -31.90 -16.86
N TRP A 122 -11.81 -33.10 -16.27
CA TRP A 122 -11.66 -33.24 -14.82
C TRP A 122 -10.28 -32.82 -14.32
N ILE A 123 -9.20 -33.12 -15.04
CA ILE A 123 -7.86 -32.61 -14.71
C ILE A 123 -7.85 -31.07 -14.70
N ALA A 124 -8.40 -30.44 -15.73
CA ALA A 124 -8.47 -28.97 -15.80
C ALA A 124 -9.27 -28.40 -14.63
N VAL A 125 -10.42 -29.00 -14.29
CA VAL A 125 -11.24 -28.60 -13.14
C VAL A 125 -10.44 -28.71 -11.83
N TRP A 126 -9.80 -29.85 -11.56
CA TRP A 126 -9.02 -30.04 -10.33
C TRP A 126 -7.79 -29.13 -10.27
N GLY A 127 -7.10 -28.92 -11.39
CA GLY A 127 -5.98 -27.99 -11.49
C GLY A 127 -6.40 -26.54 -11.26
N GLY A 128 -7.54 -26.12 -11.82
CA GLY A 128 -8.12 -24.80 -11.59
C GLY A 128 -8.53 -24.59 -10.14
N LEU A 129 -9.19 -25.57 -9.53
CA LEU A 129 -9.56 -25.54 -8.11
C LEU A 129 -8.32 -25.47 -7.21
N PHE A 130 -7.32 -26.31 -7.48
CA PHE A 130 -6.06 -26.31 -6.73
C PHE A 130 -5.38 -24.94 -6.82
N GLY A 131 -5.28 -24.36 -8.02
CA GLY A 131 -4.74 -23.01 -8.22
C GLY A 131 -5.52 -21.94 -7.45
N PHE A 132 -6.85 -22.03 -7.44
CA PHE A 132 -7.70 -21.13 -6.66
C PHE A 132 -7.43 -21.23 -5.16
N PHE A 133 -7.40 -22.44 -4.60
CA PHE A 133 -7.11 -22.62 -3.18
C PHE A 133 -5.71 -22.13 -2.80
N MET A 134 -4.70 -22.44 -3.62
CA MET A 134 -3.33 -21.99 -3.39
C MET A 134 -3.20 -20.46 -3.40
N LEU A 135 -3.81 -19.78 -4.36
CA LEU A 135 -3.78 -18.31 -4.41
C LEU A 135 -4.68 -17.64 -3.37
N SER A 136 -5.66 -18.36 -2.83
CA SER A 136 -6.50 -17.86 -1.73
C SER A 136 -5.78 -17.91 -0.38
N LEU A 137 -4.86 -18.87 -0.17
CA LEU A 137 -4.22 -19.13 1.13
C LEU A 137 -3.47 -17.91 1.70
N PRO A 138 -2.60 -17.20 0.95
CA PRO A 138 -1.93 -16.00 1.46
C PRO A 138 -2.91 -14.92 1.90
N ARG A 139 -4.05 -14.78 1.21
CA ARG A 139 -5.09 -13.82 1.62
C ARG A 139 -5.71 -14.22 2.96
N TRP A 140 -6.06 -15.49 3.14
CA TRP A 140 -6.58 -15.99 4.41
C TRP A 140 -5.61 -15.78 5.57
N GLN A 141 -4.32 -15.99 5.33
CA GLN A 141 -3.26 -15.70 6.31
C GLN A 141 -3.17 -14.19 6.61
N ALA A 142 -3.21 -13.33 5.59
CA ALA A 142 -3.23 -11.88 5.78
C ALA A 142 -4.46 -11.42 6.59
N TYR A 143 -5.64 -11.96 6.30
CA TYR A 143 -6.86 -11.71 7.08
C TYR A 143 -6.73 -12.11 8.54
N ALA A 144 -6.12 -13.27 8.80
CA ALA A 144 -5.92 -13.75 10.16
C ALA A 144 -5.02 -12.79 10.95
N LYS A 145 -3.97 -12.24 10.31
CA LYS A 145 -3.08 -11.23 10.90
C LYS A 145 -3.81 -9.91 11.16
N LEU A 146 -4.57 -9.40 10.20
CA LEU A 146 -5.31 -8.12 10.31
C LEU A 146 -6.34 -8.09 11.45
N LYS A 147 -6.78 -9.24 11.96
CA LYS A 147 -7.83 -9.32 12.98
C LYS A 147 -7.44 -8.68 14.32
N ASN A 148 -6.14 -8.63 14.62
CA ASN A 148 -5.61 -8.14 15.89
C ASN A 148 -4.76 -6.86 15.73
N VAL A 149 -4.56 -6.37 14.51
CA VAL A 149 -3.76 -5.18 14.24
C VAL A 149 -4.62 -3.94 14.44
N ILE A 150 -4.18 -3.06 15.32
CA ILE A 150 -4.77 -1.74 15.52
C ILE A 150 -3.93 -0.75 14.72
N PRO A 151 -4.54 0.08 13.84
CA PRO A 151 -3.77 1.06 13.07
C PRO A 151 -3.13 2.09 13.99
N THR A 152 -1.96 2.59 13.60
CA THR A 152 -1.38 3.79 14.19
C THR A 152 -2.22 4.98 13.76
N ARG A 153 -2.70 5.78 14.71
CA ARG A 153 -3.62 6.88 14.42
C ARG A 153 -2.96 8.23 14.69
N PHE A 154 -3.07 9.13 13.74
CA PHE A 154 -2.58 10.50 13.83
C PHE A 154 -3.76 11.43 14.09
N ASN A 155 -3.68 12.29 15.10
CA ASN A 155 -4.73 13.28 15.39
C ASN A 155 -4.18 14.70 15.18
N ARG A 156 -4.69 15.38 14.15
CA ARG A 156 -4.23 16.71 13.76
C ARG A 156 -4.75 17.84 14.66
N GLN A 157 -5.85 17.60 15.38
CA GLN A 157 -6.42 18.58 16.33
C GLN A 157 -5.61 18.58 17.63
N ARG A 158 -5.19 17.40 18.10
CA ARG A 158 -4.34 17.25 19.28
C ARG A 158 -2.85 17.39 18.98
N ARG A 159 -2.45 17.25 17.71
CA ARG A 159 -1.05 17.15 17.25
C ARG A 159 -0.29 16.04 17.98
N GLU A 160 -0.90 14.86 18.01
CA GLU A 160 -0.39 13.66 18.68
C GLU A 160 -0.60 12.43 17.81
N VAL A 161 0.18 11.38 18.08
CA VAL A 161 0.14 10.09 17.41
C VAL A 161 -0.10 8.99 18.44
N CYS A 162 -1.06 8.11 18.17
CA CYS A 162 -1.42 6.99 19.01
C CYS A 162 -0.85 5.69 18.43
N PHE A 163 0.03 5.04 19.19
CA PHE A 163 0.54 3.70 18.91
C PHE A 163 -0.11 2.68 19.84
N VAL A 164 -0.43 1.50 19.30
CA VAL A 164 -0.86 0.35 20.11
C VAL A 164 0.02 -0.83 19.74
N PRO A 165 1.13 -1.06 20.46
CA PRO A 165 2.05 -2.15 20.18
C PRO A 165 1.38 -3.52 20.27
N GLU A 166 1.85 -4.48 19.46
CA GLU A 166 1.32 -5.85 19.51
C GLU A 166 1.48 -6.46 20.91
N GLY A 167 0.35 -6.87 21.52
CA GLY A 167 0.33 -7.49 22.85
C GLY A 167 0.07 -6.51 24.00
N GLN A 168 0.23 -5.21 23.80
CA GLN A 168 -0.16 -4.18 24.78
C GLN A 168 -1.58 -3.68 24.48
N LYS A 169 -2.41 -3.51 25.51
CA LYS A 169 -3.78 -3.00 25.37
C LYS A 169 -3.87 -1.49 25.58
N GLU A 170 -2.85 -0.90 26.18
CA GLU A 170 -2.83 0.53 26.50
C GLU A 170 -2.22 1.30 25.33
N PRO A 171 -2.93 2.31 24.79
CA PRO A 171 -2.41 3.16 23.75
C PRO A 171 -1.33 4.10 24.30
N ILE A 172 -0.26 4.27 23.53
CA ILE A 172 0.81 5.23 23.81
C ILE A 172 0.58 6.46 22.94
N PHE A 173 0.48 7.62 23.56
CA PHE A 173 0.32 8.91 22.87
C PHE A 173 1.66 9.64 22.81
N VAL A 174 2.04 10.06 21.61
CA VAL A 174 3.33 10.71 21.34
C VAL A 174 3.06 12.06 20.69
N PRO A 175 3.68 13.16 21.18
CA PRO A 175 3.59 14.45 20.51
C PRO A 175 4.09 14.38 19.06
N TRP A 176 3.38 15.04 18.15
CA TRP A 176 3.70 15.01 16.72
C TRP A 176 5.10 15.53 16.40
N GLU A 177 5.61 16.51 17.16
CA GLU A 177 6.95 17.08 16.98
C GLU A 177 8.09 16.25 17.61
N GLU A 178 7.75 15.17 18.32
CA GLU A 178 8.71 14.21 18.89
C GLU A 178 8.80 12.92 18.06
N LEU A 179 7.80 12.66 17.22
CA LEU A 179 7.76 11.47 16.37
C LEU A 179 8.93 11.49 15.38
N VAL A 180 9.72 10.42 15.35
CA VAL A 180 10.81 10.23 14.40
C VAL A 180 10.30 9.50 13.17
N ALA A 181 10.67 9.99 12.00
CA ALA A 181 10.36 9.43 10.70
C ALA A 181 11.66 9.33 9.90
N TRP A 182 11.86 8.21 9.22
CA TRP A 182 13.08 7.95 8.45
C TRP A 182 12.79 7.20 7.16
N VAL A 183 13.73 7.33 6.23
CA VAL A 183 13.79 6.54 5.01
C VAL A 183 15.00 5.61 5.10
N THR A 184 14.74 4.32 4.91
CA THR A 184 15.76 3.29 4.82
C THR A 184 16.10 3.07 3.36
N GLU A 185 17.38 3.16 3.01
CA GLU A 185 17.90 2.69 1.73
C GLU A 185 18.85 1.53 2.00
N ALA A 186 18.55 0.36 1.48
CA ALA A 186 19.42 -0.81 1.51
C ALA A 186 19.82 -1.22 0.09
N GLN A 187 21.05 -1.69 -0.07
CA GLN A 187 21.58 -2.22 -1.31
C GLN A 187 22.17 -3.62 -1.09
N GLY A 188 21.84 -4.54 -1.99
CA GLY A 188 22.37 -5.88 -2.05
C GLY A 188 23.02 -6.14 -3.41
N VAL A 189 24.15 -6.84 -3.43
CA VAL A 189 24.77 -7.30 -4.67
C VAL A 189 24.31 -8.73 -4.93
N THR A 190 23.73 -8.96 -6.10
CA THR A 190 23.32 -10.29 -6.58
C THR A 190 24.08 -10.63 -7.85
N GLU A 191 24.00 -11.89 -8.29
CA GLU A 191 24.51 -12.33 -9.60
C GLU A 191 23.90 -11.54 -10.77
N TYR A 192 22.71 -10.97 -10.57
CA TYR A 192 21.97 -10.17 -11.54
C TYR A 192 22.20 -8.66 -11.41
N GLY A 193 23.16 -8.24 -10.56
CA GLY A 193 23.51 -6.83 -10.34
C GLY A 193 23.11 -6.30 -8.97
N VAL A 194 23.17 -4.97 -8.82
CA VAL A 194 22.86 -4.27 -7.57
C VAL A 194 21.36 -4.10 -7.44
N GLN A 195 20.76 -4.70 -6.42
CA GLN A 195 19.37 -4.50 -6.03
C GLN A 195 19.30 -3.45 -4.92
N ARG A 196 18.41 -2.46 -5.06
CA ARG A 196 18.14 -1.46 -4.02
C ARG A 196 16.73 -1.65 -3.48
N GLN A 197 16.60 -1.54 -2.16
CA GLN A 197 15.35 -1.60 -1.44
C GLN A 197 15.18 -0.31 -0.64
N TYR A 198 13.96 0.20 -0.63
CA TYR A 198 13.61 1.42 0.08
C TYR A 198 12.54 1.10 1.11
N GLY A 199 12.62 1.72 2.28
CA GLY A 199 11.63 1.57 3.34
C GLY A 199 11.27 2.93 3.92
N PHE A 200 10.04 3.06 4.39
CA PHE A 200 9.60 4.18 5.20
C PHE A 200 9.30 3.69 6.61
N GLY A 201 9.83 4.39 7.60
CA GLY A 201 9.67 4.06 9.01
C GLY A 201 9.22 5.28 9.83
N ILE A 202 8.35 5.03 10.79
CA ILE A 202 8.02 5.97 11.87
C ILE A 202 8.21 5.30 13.21
N GLY A 203 8.54 6.07 14.24
CA GLY A 203 8.73 5.53 15.58
C GLY A 203 9.15 6.56 16.60
N PHE A 204 9.35 6.08 17.80
CA PHE A 204 9.77 6.89 18.94
C PHE A 204 10.46 6.00 19.98
N TYR A 205 11.19 6.65 20.88
CA TYR A 205 11.72 6.02 22.08
C TYR A 205 10.74 6.31 23.22
N HIS A 206 10.30 5.27 23.92
CA HIS A 206 9.41 5.44 25.07
C HIS A 206 10.15 6.23 26.18
N PRO A 207 9.62 7.36 26.66
CA PRO A 207 10.34 8.23 27.61
C PRO A 207 10.75 7.51 28.91
N GLU A 208 9.89 6.63 29.43
CA GLU A 208 10.14 5.94 30.70
C GLU A 208 10.96 4.63 30.57
N THR A 209 10.67 3.79 29.58
CA THR A 209 11.32 2.48 29.41
C THR A 209 12.56 2.53 28.52
N GLY A 210 12.71 3.57 27.70
CA GLY A 210 13.76 3.66 26.69
C GLY A 210 13.59 2.68 25.52
N GLU A 211 12.49 1.91 25.48
CA GLU A 211 12.23 0.95 24.40
C GLU A 211 11.86 1.68 23.10
N LYS A 212 12.37 1.15 21.98
CA LYS A 212 12.12 1.68 20.65
C LYS A 212 10.88 1.04 20.04
N TYR A 213 9.87 1.85 19.72
CA TYR A 213 8.67 1.42 19.01
C TYR A 213 8.72 1.92 17.57
N THR A 214 8.63 1.02 16.60
CA THR A 214 8.74 1.32 15.17
C THR A 214 7.66 0.68 14.35
N LEU A 215 7.20 1.40 13.34
CA LEU A 215 6.40 0.87 12.25
C LEU A 215 7.13 1.15 10.95
N GLU A 216 7.52 0.10 10.23
CA GLU A 216 8.25 0.19 8.97
C GLU A 216 7.56 -0.63 7.87
N PHE A 217 7.61 -0.14 6.64
CA PHE A 217 7.18 -0.90 5.47
C PHE A 217 8.03 -0.56 4.24
N GLU A 218 8.02 -1.48 3.29
CA GLU A 218 8.75 -1.37 2.04
C GLU A 218 8.07 -0.38 1.08
N THR A 219 8.88 0.37 0.36
CA THR A 219 8.46 1.34 -0.66
C THR A 219 9.22 1.07 -1.96
N TYR A 220 8.61 1.38 -3.10
CA TYR A 220 9.22 1.07 -4.41
C TYR A 220 10.28 2.09 -4.86
N GLY A 221 10.49 3.16 -4.09
CA GLY A 221 11.50 4.16 -4.36
C GLY A 221 11.64 5.18 -3.23
N GLN A 222 12.84 5.74 -3.10
CA GLN A 222 13.11 6.79 -2.11
C GLN A 222 12.13 7.98 -2.20
N PRO A 223 11.79 8.54 -3.39
CA PRO A 223 10.83 9.63 -3.46
C PRO A 223 9.45 9.24 -2.93
N GLN A 224 9.02 7.98 -3.10
CA GLN A 224 7.74 7.50 -2.57
C GLN A 224 7.75 7.39 -1.05
N ALA A 225 8.86 6.96 -0.44
CA ALA A 225 9.02 6.96 1.02
C ALA A 225 8.86 8.38 1.60
N VAL A 226 9.50 9.37 0.95
CA VAL A 226 9.39 10.77 1.36
C VAL A 226 7.99 11.34 1.09
N SER A 227 7.37 10.99 -0.05
CA SER A 227 5.98 11.38 -0.35
C SER A 227 4.96 10.78 0.62
N ASN A 228 5.17 9.55 1.11
CA ASN A 228 4.32 8.95 2.15
C ASN A 228 4.43 9.73 3.47
N TRP A 229 5.64 10.13 3.86
CA TRP A 229 5.84 11.03 5.00
C TRP A 229 5.14 12.37 4.77
N GLU A 230 5.31 12.95 3.58
CA GLU A 230 4.69 14.22 3.21
C GLU A 230 3.17 14.13 3.22
N ALA A 231 2.56 12.99 2.84
CA ALA A 231 1.12 12.78 2.93
C ALA A 231 0.61 12.84 4.38
N VAL A 232 1.32 12.19 5.32
CA VAL A 232 0.99 12.27 6.75
C VAL A 232 1.23 13.68 7.29
N ARG A 233 2.35 14.31 6.94
CA ARG A 233 2.70 15.68 7.35
C ARG A 233 1.67 16.69 6.85
N ALA A 234 1.35 16.68 5.56
CA ALA A 234 0.38 17.56 4.94
C ALA A 234 -1.02 17.41 5.57
N TYR A 235 -1.41 16.20 5.95
CA TYR A 235 -2.63 15.98 6.73
C TYR A 235 -2.56 16.64 8.12
N MET A 236 -1.46 16.46 8.85
CA MET A 236 -1.25 17.02 10.19
C MET A 236 -1.15 18.55 10.20
N GLU A 237 -0.67 19.15 9.10
CA GLU A 237 -0.55 20.59 8.92
C GLU A 237 -1.72 21.23 8.15
N TYR A 238 -2.84 20.50 7.98
CA TYR A 238 -4.07 20.99 7.31
C TYR A 238 -3.89 21.41 5.84
N GLU A 239 -2.93 20.82 5.13
CA GLU A 239 -2.73 21.02 3.69
C GLU A 239 -3.54 20.01 2.85
N VAL A 240 -3.80 18.83 3.41
CA VAL A 240 -4.57 17.75 2.80
C VAL A 240 -5.78 17.42 3.67
N HIS A 241 -6.92 17.16 3.04
CA HIS A 241 -8.18 16.95 3.76
C HIS A 241 -8.89 15.64 3.43
N THR A 242 -8.58 15.01 2.30
CA THR A 242 -9.26 13.79 1.86
C THR A 242 -8.28 12.69 1.47
N LEU A 243 -8.68 11.43 1.65
CA LEU A 243 -7.87 10.27 1.20
C LEU A 243 -7.65 10.29 -0.31
N LYS A 244 -8.61 10.83 -1.06
CA LYS A 244 -8.57 10.92 -2.52
C LYS A 244 -7.41 11.79 -3.03
N GLU A 245 -7.15 12.91 -2.35
CA GLU A 245 -6.03 13.82 -2.71
C GLU A 245 -4.68 13.12 -2.68
N ILE A 246 -4.51 12.09 -1.85
CA ILE A 246 -3.23 11.39 -1.66
C ILE A 246 -3.15 10.05 -2.42
N GLN A 247 -4.28 9.41 -2.75
CA GLN A 247 -4.32 8.03 -3.28
C GLN A 247 -4.96 7.85 -4.68
N ASP A 248 -5.59 8.86 -5.29
CA ASP A 248 -6.24 8.72 -6.61
C ASP A 248 -5.48 9.45 -7.74
N PRO A 249 -4.28 8.97 -8.16
CA PRO A 249 -3.50 9.63 -9.19
C PRO A 249 -4.12 9.54 -10.59
N LEU A 250 -5.07 8.63 -10.81
CA LEU A 250 -5.73 8.44 -12.10
C LEU A 250 -7.07 9.17 -12.19
N GLU A 251 -7.49 9.85 -11.12
CA GLU A 251 -8.77 10.53 -10.96
C GLU A 251 -9.96 9.65 -11.36
N LEU A 252 -9.91 8.37 -10.98
CA LEU A 252 -10.96 7.41 -11.32
C LEU A 252 -12.10 7.43 -10.31
N GLN A 253 -11.89 7.98 -9.11
CA GLN A 253 -12.96 8.16 -8.12
C GLN A 253 -13.75 9.44 -8.44
N GLY A 254 -15.08 9.37 -8.31
CA GLY A 254 -15.94 10.56 -8.36
C GLY A 254 -15.82 11.41 -7.08
N PRO A 255 -16.49 12.56 -7.00
CA PRO A 255 -16.54 13.37 -5.78
C PRO A 255 -17.26 12.65 -4.62
N ASP A 256 -18.33 11.90 -4.92
CA ASP A 256 -19.16 11.21 -3.91
C ASP A 256 -18.83 9.71 -3.75
N ASP A 257 -17.76 9.25 -4.39
CA ASP A 257 -17.41 7.83 -4.36
C ASP A 257 -16.65 7.49 -3.06
N PRO A 258 -16.83 6.26 -2.53
CA PRO A 258 -16.03 5.79 -1.40
C PRO A 258 -14.53 5.80 -1.72
N PRO A 259 -13.66 5.99 -0.71
CA PRO A 259 -12.22 6.18 -0.96
C PRO A 259 -11.45 4.88 -1.27
N TRP A 260 -12.10 3.71 -1.20
CA TRP A 260 -11.50 2.41 -1.54
C TRP A 260 -11.91 1.96 -2.94
N GLU A 261 -11.13 1.09 -3.58
CA GLU A 261 -11.49 0.54 -4.89
C GLU A 261 -12.76 -0.34 -4.82
N GLY A 262 -13.65 -0.22 -5.82
CA GLY A 262 -14.90 -0.97 -5.83
C GLY A 262 -15.69 -0.84 -7.13
N VAL A 263 -16.99 -1.15 -7.08
CA VAL A 263 -17.85 -1.19 -8.27
C VAL A 263 -17.97 0.19 -8.92
N HIS A 264 -17.85 1.26 -8.13
CA HIS A 264 -17.85 2.63 -8.61
C HIS A 264 -16.63 2.94 -9.48
N VAL A 265 -15.41 2.48 -9.11
CA VAL A 265 -14.20 2.63 -9.94
C VAL A 265 -14.41 1.94 -11.29
N PHE A 266 -14.96 0.72 -11.29
CA PHE A 266 -15.28 0.02 -12.53
C PHE A 266 -16.28 0.79 -13.42
N ARG A 267 -17.35 1.33 -12.81
CA ARG A 267 -18.35 2.16 -13.51
C ARG A 267 -17.70 3.41 -14.12
N ASN A 268 -16.85 4.09 -13.36
CA ASN A 268 -16.17 5.31 -13.79
C ASN A 268 -15.14 5.03 -14.88
N ALA A 269 -14.34 3.96 -14.72
CA ALA A 269 -13.40 3.49 -15.73
C ALA A 269 -14.13 3.15 -17.04
N ARG A 270 -15.29 2.47 -16.96
CA ARG A 270 -16.14 2.21 -18.13
C ARG A 270 -16.65 3.52 -18.76
N LYS A 271 -17.16 4.46 -17.96
CA LYS A 271 -17.65 5.76 -18.46
C LYS A 271 -16.55 6.53 -19.17
N ARG A 272 -15.35 6.59 -18.58
CA ARG A 272 -14.16 7.23 -19.15
C ARG A 272 -13.73 6.55 -20.45
N LEU A 273 -13.68 5.22 -20.48
CA LEU A 273 -13.39 4.45 -21.67
C LEU A 273 -14.33 4.78 -22.84
N HIS A 274 -15.64 4.86 -22.59
CA HIS A 274 -16.62 5.22 -23.61
C HIS A 274 -16.56 6.69 -24.02
N ALA A 275 -16.16 7.60 -23.13
CA ALA A 275 -15.88 8.99 -23.48
C ALA A 275 -14.65 9.07 -24.40
N GLU A 276 -13.53 8.47 -24.00
CA GLU A 276 -12.29 8.47 -24.79
C GLU A 276 -12.44 7.76 -26.14
N TYR A 277 -13.29 6.74 -26.23
CA TYR A 277 -13.65 6.10 -27.50
C TYR A 277 -14.45 7.04 -28.41
N ARG A 278 -15.45 7.76 -27.87
CA ARG A 278 -16.23 8.76 -28.64
C ARG A 278 -15.37 9.94 -29.10
N ASP A 279 -14.38 10.33 -28.30
CA ASP A 279 -13.41 11.37 -28.62
C ASP A 279 -12.32 10.91 -29.61
N GLY A 280 -12.34 9.63 -30.04
CA GLY A 280 -11.33 9.07 -30.95
C GLY A 280 -9.95 8.84 -30.32
N LYS A 281 -9.79 9.02 -29.01
CA LYS A 281 -8.51 8.80 -28.29
C LYS A 281 -8.17 7.32 -28.14
N ARG A 282 -9.17 6.43 -28.18
CA ARG A 282 -9.01 4.97 -28.09
C ARG A 282 -9.68 4.27 -29.27
N GLY A 283 -8.99 3.30 -29.85
CA GLY A 283 -9.52 2.47 -30.94
C GLY A 283 -10.44 1.34 -30.44
N VAL A 284 -11.17 0.73 -31.38
CA VAL A 284 -12.10 -0.39 -31.11
C VAL A 284 -11.41 -1.59 -30.46
N LEU A 285 -10.16 -1.88 -30.81
CA LEU A 285 -9.37 -2.99 -30.24
C LEU A 285 -9.13 -2.80 -28.74
N TYR A 286 -8.89 -1.56 -28.30
CA TYR A 286 -8.74 -1.27 -26.88
C TYR A 286 -10.07 -1.48 -26.14
N LEU A 287 -11.17 -0.99 -26.72
CA LEU A 287 -12.50 -1.13 -26.15
C LEU A 287 -12.86 -2.61 -25.97
N THR A 288 -12.70 -3.42 -27.01
CA THR A 288 -12.98 -4.87 -26.96
C THR A 288 -12.05 -5.59 -25.99
N GLY A 289 -10.75 -5.27 -26.02
CA GLY A 289 -9.76 -5.83 -25.09
C GLY A 289 -10.09 -5.54 -23.63
N TRP A 290 -10.56 -4.34 -23.31
CA TRP A 290 -10.99 -3.98 -21.95
C TRP A 290 -12.16 -4.84 -21.46
N TYR A 291 -13.17 -5.07 -22.32
CA TYR A 291 -14.30 -5.93 -21.98
C TYR A 291 -13.88 -7.41 -21.83
N LEU A 292 -13.03 -7.90 -22.72
CA LEU A 292 -12.51 -9.27 -22.67
C LEU A 292 -11.71 -9.50 -21.39
N TYR A 293 -10.79 -8.59 -21.06
CA TYR A 293 -10.02 -8.64 -19.81
C TYR A 293 -10.94 -8.73 -18.59
N HIS A 294 -11.93 -7.85 -18.49
CA HIS A 294 -12.84 -7.87 -17.34
C HIS A 294 -13.72 -9.12 -17.33
N LEU A 295 -14.15 -9.65 -18.47
CA LEU A 295 -14.87 -10.93 -18.55
C LEU A 295 -14.00 -12.07 -17.99
N MET A 296 -12.72 -12.12 -18.37
CA MET A 296 -11.76 -13.12 -17.90
C MET A 296 -11.42 -12.99 -16.41
N THR A 297 -11.64 -11.82 -15.81
CA THR A 297 -11.48 -11.60 -14.37
C THR A 297 -12.81 -11.55 -13.62
N PHE A 298 -13.86 -12.25 -14.09
CA PHE A 298 -15.18 -12.31 -13.44
C PHE A 298 -15.91 -10.97 -13.29
N TRP A 299 -15.73 -10.08 -14.26
CA TRP A 299 -16.45 -8.81 -14.40
C TRP A 299 -16.37 -7.96 -13.12
N THR A 300 -17.52 -7.61 -12.54
CA THR A 300 -17.60 -6.82 -11.30
C THR A 300 -17.48 -7.64 -10.02
N LEU A 301 -17.32 -8.97 -10.10
CA LEU A 301 -17.25 -9.82 -8.90
C LEU A 301 -16.06 -9.45 -7.99
N PRO A 302 -14.82 -9.28 -8.48
CA PRO A 302 -13.69 -8.84 -7.64
C PRO A 302 -13.96 -7.53 -6.90
N ASN A 303 -14.58 -6.56 -7.59
CA ASN A 303 -14.94 -5.26 -7.03
C ASN A 303 -15.91 -5.39 -5.84
N ARG A 304 -16.91 -6.27 -5.95
CA ARG A 304 -17.85 -6.54 -4.85
C ARG A 304 -17.20 -7.26 -3.68
N LEU A 305 -16.23 -8.14 -3.95
CA LEU A 305 -15.48 -8.84 -2.91
C LEU A 305 -14.58 -7.88 -2.13
N VAL A 306 -13.93 -6.92 -2.79
CA VAL A 306 -13.22 -5.83 -2.11
C VAL A 306 -14.16 -5.03 -1.22
N GLU A 307 -15.32 -4.59 -1.74
CA GLU A 307 -16.26 -3.83 -0.91
C GLU A 307 -16.74 -4.62 0.32
N TRP A 308 -16.93 -5.94 0.18
CA TRP A 308 -17.25 -6.82 1.31
C TRP A 308 -16.08 -6.93 2.30
N GLU A 309 -14.86 -7.10 1.79
CA GLU A 309 -13.62 -7.21 2.54
C GLU A 309 -13.34 -5.94 3.36
N VAL A 310 -13.38 -4.77 2.72
CA VAL A 310 -13.23 -3.46 3.38
C VAL A 310 -14.28 -3.28 4.47
N ARG A 311 -15.56 -3.59 4.19
CA ARG A 311 -16.63 -3.53 5.19
C ARG A 311 -16.35 -4.46 6.38
N LYS A 312 -15.80 -5.65 6.13
CA LYS A 312 -15.46 -6.61 7.18
C LYS A 312 -14.27 -6.13 8.01
N ILE A 313 -13.19 -5.65 7.37
CA ILE A 313 -12.00 -5.12 8.04
C ILE A 313 -12.37 -3.92 8.92
N LYS A 314 -13.14 -2.95 8.40
CA LYS A 314 -13.59 -1.79 9.19
C LYS A 314 -14.42 -2.21 10.42
N ARG A 315 -15.29 -3.21 10.28
CA ARG A 315 -16.06 -3.74 11.42
C ARG A 315 -15.18 -4.45 12.45
N MET A 316 -14.14 -5.15 12.02
CA MET A 316 -13.21 -5.83 12.93
C MET A 316 -12.33 -4.81 13.66
N SER A 317 -11.72 -3.87 12.93
CA SER A 317 -10.90 -2.79 13.48
C SER A 317 -11.68 -2.00 14.53
N ARG A 318 -12.88 -1.51 14.22
CA ARG A 318 -13.73 -0.78 15.19
C ARG A 318 -14.03 -1.55 16.48
N LYS A 319 -14.11 -2.88 16.42
CA LYS A 319 -14.34 -3.73 17.60
C LYS A 319 -13.07 -3.98 18.42
N ALA A 320 -11.90 -3.89 17.79
CA ALA A 320 -10.61 -4.13 18.43
C ALA A 320 -10.01 -2.87 19.06
N LEU A 321 -10.51 -1.67 18.73
CA LEU A 321 -10.00 -0.40 19.25
C LEU A 321 -10.10 -0.31 20.78
N PRO A 322 -8.99 0.02 21.47
CA PRO A 322 -9.01 0.35 22.90
C PRO A 322 -9.91 1.55 23.18
N LYS A 323 -10.61 1.54 24.32
CA LYS A 323 -11.53 2.64 24.70
C LYS A 323 -10.85 3.99 24.76
N ALA A 324 -9.65 4.06 25.35
CA ALA A 324 -8.87 5.29 25.45
C ALA A 324 -8.53 5.87 24.06
N MET A 325 -8.19 5.02 23.09
CA MET A 325 -7.94 5.45 21.72
C MET A 325 -9.22 5.96 21.04
N ALA A 326 -10.36 5.31 21.28
CA ALA A 326 -11.65 5.75 20.73
C ALA A 326 -12.04 7.13 21.26
N GLU A 327 -11.98 7.34 22.57
CA GLU A 327 -12.28 8.64 23.23
C GLU A 327 -11.31 9.74 22.78
N TRP A 328 -10.01 9.44 22.67
CA TRP A 328 -9.00 10.37 22.16
C TRP A 328 -9.25 10.78 20.70
N SER A 329 -9.91 9.93 19.91
CA SER A 329 -10.21 10.17 18.48
C SER A 329 -11.43 11.05 18.24
N GLU A 330 -12.24 11.32 19.27
CA GLU A 330 -13.38 12.22 19.16
C GLU A 330 -12.95 13.67 18.85
N PRO A 331 -13.74 14.41 18.06
CA PRO A 331 -13.38 15.76 17.65
C PRO A 331 -13.35 16.72 18.84
N LEU A 332 -12.35 17.60 18.85
CA LEU A 332 -12.24 18.71 19.79
C LEU A 332 -12.82 20.00 19.19
N PRO A 333 -13.38 20.90 20.03
CA PRO A 333 -13.67 22.28 19.65
C PRO A 333 -12.43 22.99 19.11
N GLU A 334 -12.59 23.87 18.12
CA GLU A 334 -11.48 24.56 17.44
C GLU A 334 -10.59 25.36 18.41
N GLU A 335 -11.16 25.85 19.52
CA GLU A 335 -10.43 26.59 20.54
C GLU A 335 -9.42 25.73 21.30
N GLN A 336 -9.62 24.41 21.33
CA GLN A 336 -8.76 23.45 22.00
C GLN A 336 -7.73 22.81 21.08
N TRP A 337 -7.67 23.22 19.81
CA TRP A 337 -6.72 22.65 18.87
C TRP A 337 -5.28 23.07 19.22
N ALA A 338 -4.41 22.07 19.32
CA ALA A 338 -2.99 22.27 19.52
C ALA A 338 -2.39 22.99 18.31
N LYS A 339 -1.49 23.94 18.59
CA LYS A 339 -0.82 24.73 17.55
C LYS A 339 0.62 24.26 17.36
N PRO A 340 1.18 24.37 16.13
CA PRO A 340 2.60 24.09 15.89
C PRO A 340 3.48 24.98 16.78
N SER A 341 4.61 24.44 17.25
CA SER A 341 5.58 25.20 18.02
C SER A 341 6.17 26.35 17.20
N GLU A 342 6.56 27.43 17.88
CA GLU A 342 7.21 28.57 17.22
C GLU A 342 8.55 28.18 16.60
N GLU A 343 9.23 27.19 17.17
CA GLU A 343 10.48 26.67 16.61
C GLU A 343 10.23 25.92 15.30
N LEU A 344 9.21 25.04 15.25
CA LEU A 344 8.83 24.35 14.02
C LEU A 344 8.42 25.33 12.92
N LYS A 345 7.67 26.38 13.24
CA LYS A 345 7.28 27.43 12.27
C LYS A 345 8.50 28.15 11.70
N ARG A 346 9.47 28.53 12.55
CA ARG A 346 10.71 29.20 12.12
C ARG A 346 11.55 28.31 11.21
N GLN A 347 11.75 27.05 11.61
CA GLN A 347 12.51 26.09 10.80
C GLN A 347 11.81 25.81 9.47
N SER A 348 10.49 25.60 9.48
CA SER A 348 9.71 25.37 8.25
C SER A 348 9.79 26.55 7.29
N LYS A 349 9.69 27.78 7.80
CA LYS A 349 9.87 28.99 6.97
C LYS A 349 11.26 29.02 6.33
N ARG A 350 12.31 28.73 7.11
CA ARG A 350 13.69 28.69 6.62
C ARG A 350 13.90 27.61 5.55
N VAL A 351 13.34 26.43 5.74
CA VAL A 351 13.35 25.34 4.74
C VAL A 351 12.71 25.79 3.43
N LEU A 352 11.52 26.39 3.49
CA LEU A 352 10.81 26.88 2.31
C LEU A 352 11.57 27.99 1.57
N GLU A 353 12.27 28.87 2.29
CA GLU A 353 13.14 29.89 1.68
C GLU A 353 14.31 29.26 0.93
N LEU A 354 14.97 28.25 1.53
CA LEU A 354 16.09 27.53 0.90
C LEU A 354 15.64 26.71 -0.32
N GLN A 355 14.49 26.03 -0.24
CA GLN A 355 13.90 25.30 -1.38
C GLN A 355 13.55 26.23 -2.54
N LYS A 356 13.06 27.44 -2.25
CA LYS A 356 12.78 28.45 -3.29
C LYS A 356 14.05 29.01 -3.92
N ALA A 357 15.11 29.18 -3.12
CA ALA A 357 16.39 29.69 -3.59
C ALA A 357 17.14 28.69 -4.48
N ASP A 358 17.09 27.40 -4.12
CA ASP A 358 17.68 26.31 -4.90
C ASP A 358 16.76 25.08 -4.98
N PRO A 359 15.91 25.01 -6.00
CA PRO A 359 14.97 23.88 -6.18
C PRO A 359 15.64 22.54 -6.48
N GLN A 360 16.92 22.52 -6.89
CA GLN A 360 17.65 21.28 -7.21
C GLN A 360 18.39 20.72 -5.99
N LYS A 361 18.53 21.51 -4.93
CA LYS A 361 19.22 21.07 -3.72
C LYS A 361 18.46 19.93 -3.03
N PRO A 362 19.14 18.82 -2.67
CA PRO A 362 18.50 17.72 -1.95
C PRO A 362 17.86 18.17 -0.64
N VAL A 363 16.62 17.72 -0.40
CA VAL A 363 15.84 18.05 0.82
C VAL A 363 16.60 17.72 2.09
N THR A 364 17.34 16.61 2.09
CA THR A 364 18.12 16.13 3.22
C THR A 364 19.24 17.10 3.60
N GLU A 365 19.88 17.73 2.61
CA GLU A 365 20.92 18.74 2.84
C GLU A 365 20.33 20.04 3.38
N ILE A 366 19.15 20.44 2.87
CA ILE A 366 18.41 21.59 3.38
C ILE A 366 18.05 21.35 4.85
N PHE A 367 17.53 20.16 5.19
CA PHE A 367 17.16 19.82 6.56
C PHE A 367 18.37 19.77 7.49
N ALA A 368 19.50 19.23 7.04
CA ALA A 368 20.75 19.21 7.80
C ALA A 368 21.23 20.64 8.09
N GLN A 369 21.28 21.50 7.07
CA GLN A 369 21.66 22.91 7.20
C GLN A 369 20.77 23.64 8.21
N VAL A 370 19.44 23.50 8.10
CA VAL A 370 18.50 24.18 9.02
C VAL A 370 18.65 23.63 10.45
N SER A 371 18.81 22.31 10.61
CA SER A 371 18.99 21.71 11.92
C SER A 371 20.28 22.20 12.60
N GLU A 372 21.36 22.37 11.85
CA GLU A 372 22.63 22.93 12.35
C GLU A 372 22.51 24.42 12.70
N GLU A 373 21.93 25.23 11.82
CA GLU A 373 21.71 26.67 12.04
C GLU A 373 20.95 26.92 13.36
N PHE A 374 19.88 26.16 13.60
CA PHE A 374 19.05 26.33 14.80
C PHE A 374 19.66 25.69 16.05
N SER A 375 20.37 24.56 15.92
CA SER A 375 21.11 23.97 17.05
C SER A 375 22.19 24.91 17.57
N ALA A 376 22.91 25.58 16.66
CA ALA A 376 23.94 26.56 17.02
C ALA A 376 23.35 27.81 17.70
N GLN A 377 22.20 28.30 17.23
CA GLN A 377 21.51 29.42 17.87
C GLN A 377 21.09 29.11 19.31
N THR A 378 20.48 27.93 19.54
CA THR A 378 20.09 27.50 20.89
C THR A 378 21.29 27.41 21.82
N ALA A 379 22.43 26.89 21.35
CA ALA A 379 23.67 26.79 22.12
C ALA A 379 24.33 28.14 22.42
N MET A 380 24.06 29.18 21.63
CA MET A 380 24.54 30.55 21.89
C MET A 380 23.63 31.33 22.85
N THR A 381 22.38 30.90 23.03
CA THR A 381 21.38 31.56 23.89
C THR A 381 21.19 30.89 25.25
N ALA A 382 21.75 29.69 25.44
CA ALA A 382 21.80 28.95 26.71
C ALA A 382 23.09 29.29 27.46
#